data_AF-A0A2S4YJJ7-F1
#
_entry.id   AF-A0A2S4YJJ7-F1
#
_cell.length_a   1.000
_cell.length_b   1.000
_cell.length_c   1.000
_cell.angle_alpha   90.00
_cell.angle_beta   90.00
_cell.angle_gamma   90.00
#
_symmetry.space_group_name_H-M   'P 1'
#
loop_
_entity.id
_entity.type
_entity.pdbx_description
1 polymer ?
#
loop_
_entity_poly.entity_id
_entity_poly.type
_entity_poly.pdbx_seq_one_letter_code
_entity_poly.pdbx_strand_id
1 'polypeptide(L)' 'MTGPLDSDSSIPEPENASVLIVNDRGEYLLHLRDQVPGIWEPGAWSLLGGGREPGDRSLGETARREL' A
#
# COMPACT_ATOMS: atom_id res chain seq x y z
N MET A 1 -12.64 33.04 -24.50
CA MET A 1 -13.41 32.26 -23.51
C MET A 1 -12.77 30.89 -23.44
N THR A 2 -11.67 30.78 -22.71
CA THR A 2 -10.91 29.55 -22.50
C THR A 2 -11.23 29.09 -21.10
N GLY A 3 -12.07 28.07 -20.97
CA GLY A 3 -12.32 27.40 -19.70
C GLY A 3 -11.05 26.68 -19.23
N PRO A 4 -10.92 26.39 -17.92
CA PRO A 4 -9.76 25.69 -17.42
C PRO A 4 -9.70 24.29 -18.05
N LEU A 5 -8.48 23.84 -18.39
CA LEU A 5 -8.25 22.47 -18.81
C LEU A 5 -8.79 21.55 -17.70
N ASP A 6 -9.75 20.70 -18.05
CA ASP A 6 -10.09 19.54 -17.24
C ASP A 6 -8.78 18.79 -16.97
N SER A 7 -8.39 18.75 -15.69
CA SER A 7 -7.25 17.97 -15.24
C SER A 7 -7.55 16.52 -15.54
N ASP A 8 -6.84 15.98 -16.54
CA ASP A 8 -6.91 14.60 -16.98
C ASP A 8 -6.94 13.64 -15.78
N SER A 9 -8.13 13.12 -15.47
CA SER A 9 -8.39 12.21 -14.34
C SER A 9 -8.04 10.76 -14.70
N SER A 10 -6.98 10.56 -15.48
CA SER A 10 -6.64 9.27 -16.09
C SER A 10 -5.73 8.39 -15.23
N ILE A 11 -5.19 8.91 -14.12
CA ILE A 11 -4.34 8.14 -13.21
C ILE A 11 -5.19 7.66 -12.04
N PRO A 12 -5.36 6.33 -11.85
CA PRO A 12 -6.03 5.80 -10.67
C PRO A 12 -5.34 6.28 -9.40
N GLU A 13 -6.11 6.71 -8.41
CA GLU A 13 -5.54 7.01 -7.11
C GLU A 13 -4.93 5.73 -6.51
N PRO A 14 -3.74 5.80 -5.88
CA PRO A 14 -3.18 4.64 -5.22
C PRO A 14 -4.09 4.18 -4.08
N GLU A 15 -4.58 2.94 -4.17
CA GLU A 15 -5.50 2.36 -3.18
C GLU A 15 -4.79 1.61 -2.05
N ASN A 16 -3.51 1.29 -2.22
CA ASN A 16 -2.73 0.52 -1.25
C ASN A 16 -1.41 1.23 -0.92
N ALA A 17 -0.92 0.98 0.29
CA ALA A 17 0.42 1.35 0.70
C ALA A 17 1.23 0.09 1.02
N SER A 18 2.47 0.01 0.53
CA SER A 18 3.42 -1.04 0.87
C SER A 18 4.66 -0.43 1.51
N VAL A 19 5.24 -1.13 2.48
CA VAL A 19 6.41 -0.66 3.24
C VAL A 19 7.59 -1.59 3.00
N LEU A 20 8.75 -1.00 2.72
CA LEU A 20 10.03 -1.71 2.67
C LEU A 20 10.83 -1.34 3.92
N ILE A 21 10.98 -2.29 4.84
CA ILE A 21 11.81 -2.12 6.04
C ILE A 21 13.15 -2.78 5.78
N VAL A 22 14.22 -2.04 6.03
CA VAL A 22 15.61 -2.48 5.89
C VAL A 22 16.34 -2.28 7.21
N ASN A 23 17.12 -3.26 7.63
CA ASN A 23 17.98 -3.14 8.80
C ASN A 23 19.36 -2.58 8.44
N ASP A 24 20.20 -2.29 9.44
CA ASP A 24 21.55 -1.74 9.23
C ASP A 24 22.50 -2.66 8.45
N ARG A 25 22.13 -3.93 8.24
CA ARG A 25 22.86 -4.89 7.40
C ARG A 25 22.36 -4.95 5.95
N GLY A 26 21.34 -4.18 5.59
CA GLY A 26 20.75 -4.18 4.25
C GLY A 26 19.78 -5.34 4.00
N GLU A 27 19.31 -6.03 5.04
CA GLU A 27 18.33 -7.12 4.91
C GLU A 27 16.90 -6.57 4.95
N TYR A 28 16.03 -7.10 4.09
CA TYR A 28 14.64 -6.69 4.00
C TYR A 28 13.72 -7.57 4.85
N LEU A 29 12.78 -6.94 5.55
CA LEU A 29 11.69 -7.65 6.20
C LEU A 29 10.59 -7.96 5.18
N LEU A 30 10.23 -9.24 5.07
CA LEU A 30 9.05 -9.71 4.35
C LEU A 30 8.11 -10.40 5.35
N HIS A 31 6.80 -10.31 5.11
CA HIS A 31 5.82 -11.09 5.86
C HIS A 31 5.46 -12.38 5.10
N LEU A 32 5.30 -13.49 5.82
CA LEU A 32 4.70 -14.70 5.25
C LEU A 32 3.21 -14.62 5.53
N ARG A 33 2.39 -14.60 4.48
CA ARG A 33 0.94 -14.44 4.61
C ARG A 33 0.31 -15.69 5.24
N ASP A 34 -0.78 -15.52 5.99
CA ASP A 34 -1.47 -16.65 6.59
C ASP A 34 -2.02 -17.62 5.54
N GLN A 35 -1.92 -18.91 5.84
CA GLN A 35 -2.40 -20.00 5.00
C GLN A 35 -3.86 -20.35 5.30
N VAL A 36 -4.78 -19.40 5.13
CA VAL A 36 -6.21 -19.56 5.44
C VAL A 36 -7.12 -19.05 4.30
N PRO A 37 -8.34 -19.60 4.16
CA PRO A 37 -9.30 -19.13 3.16
C PRO A 37 -9.62 -17.64 3.31
N GLY A 38 -9.77 -16.94 2.19
CA GLY A 38 -10.12 -15.51 2.16
C GLY A 38 -8.91 -14.56 2.15
N ILE A 39 -7.70 -15.06 2.42
CA ILE A 39 -6.46 -14.30 2.23
C ILE A 39 -6.08 -14.33 0.76
N TRP A 40 -5.81 -13.16 0.17
CA TRP A 40 -5.22 -13.07 -1.17
C TRP A 40 -3.84 -13.76 -1.17
N GLU A 41 -3.56 -14.65 -2.13
CA GLU A 41 -2.27 -15.36 -2.24
C GLU A 41 -1.70 -15.89 -0.90
N PRO A 42 -2.38 -16.87 -0.28
CA PRO A 42 -2.00 -17.37 1.04
C PRO A 42 -0.61 -18.02 1.05
N GLY A 43 0.17 -17.71 2.10
CA GLY A 43 1.59 -18.03 2.32
C GLY A 43 2.56 -17.80 1.16
N ALA A 44 2.25 -16.81 0.32
CA ALA A 44 3.29 -16.07 -0.36
C ALA A 44 4.07 -15.18 0.62
N TRP A 45 5.32 -14.90 0.30
CA TRP A 45 6.09 -13.83 0.92
C TRP A 45 5.76 -12.50 0.23
N SER A 46 5.52 -11.45 1.01
CA SER A 46 5.22 -10.12 0.47
C SER A 46 5.71 -8.98 1.39
N LEU A 47 5.65 -7.76 0.86
CA LEU A 47 5.83 -6.55 1.64
C LEU A 47 4.68 -6.36 2.63
N LEU A 48 5.00 -5.70 3.73
CA LEU A 48 4.05 -5.21 4.71
C LEU A 48 3.20 -4.13 4.06
N GLY A 49 1.95 -3.98 4.49
CA GLY A 49 1.05 -2.97 3.94
C GLY A 49 -0.36 -3.48 3.72
N GLY A 50 -1.19 -2.58 3.19
CA GLY A 50 -2.62 -2.82 3.00
C GLY A 50 -3.32 -1.67 2.30
N GLY A 51 -4.64 -1.79 2.22
CA GLY A 51 -5.50 -0.82 1.56
C GLY A 51 -5.71 0.44 2.38
N ARG A 52 -5.97 1.55 1.70
CA ARG A 52 -6.42 2.78 2.34
C ARG A 52 -7.78 2.57 2.98
N GLU A 53 -7.93 3.08 4.20
CA GLU A 53 -9.23 3.21 4.86
C GLU A 53 -9.79 4.63 4.67
N PRO A 54 -11.12 4.84 4.76
CA PRO A 54 -11.73 6.16 4.59
C PRO A 54 -11.20 7.26 5.53
N GLY A 55 -10.57 6.89 6.64
CA GLY A 55 -9.94 7.82 7.59
C GLY A 55 -8.49 8.19 7.28
N ASP A 56 -7.84 7.50 6.33
CA ASP A 56 -6.43 7.73 6.01
C ASP A 56 -6.26 9.01 5.17
N ARG A 57 -5.59 10.02 5.76
CA ARG A 57 -5.40 11.33 5.10
C ARG A 57 -4.26 11.32 4.08
N SER A 58 -3.41 10.29 4.11
CA SER A 58 -2.33 10.10 3.14
C SER A 58 -1.88 8.63 3.09
N LEU A 59 -1.18 8.24 2.03
CA LEU A 59 -0.52 6.92 1.95
C LEU A 59 0.48 6.69 3.09
N GLY A 60 1.11 7.75 3.59
CA GLY A 60 2.01 7.65 4.75
C GLY A 60 1.28 7.39 6.06
N GLU A 61 -0.02 7.72 6.17
CA GLU A 61 -0.84 7.32 7.32
C GLU A 61 -1.29 5.87 7.19
N THR A 62 -1.76 5.46 6.00
CA THR A 62 -2.06 4.06 5.68
C THR A 62 -0.87 3.16 5.99
N ALA A 63 0.33 3.53 5.49
CA ALA A 63 1.56 2.77 5.73
C ALA A 63 1.88 2.61 7.22
N ARG A 64 1.65 3.63 8.05
CA ARG A 64 1.93 3.55 9.49
C ARG A 64 0.93 2.69 10.26
N ARG A 65 -0.33 2.64 9.81
CA ARG A 65 -1.39 1.79 10.41
C ARG A 65 -1.17 0.31 10.13
N GLU A 66 -0.63 -0.01 8.95
CA GLU A 66 -0.41 -1.38 8.46
C GLU A 66 0.92 -2.02 8.93
N LEU A 67 1.71 -1.32 9.74
CA LEU A 67 2.92 -1.84 10.40
C LEU A 67 2.58 -2.41 11.78
#